data_AF-A0A6I7Q462-F1
#
_entry.id   AF-A0A6I7Q462-F1
#
_cell.length_a   1.000
_cell.length_b   1.000
_cell.length_c   1.000
_cell.angle_alpha   90.00
_cell.angle_beta   90.00
_cell.angle_gamma   90.00
#
_symmetry.space_group_name_H-M   'P 1'
#
loop_
_entity.id
_entity.type
_entity.pdbx_description
1 polymer ?
#
loop_
_entity_poly.entity_id
_entity_poly.type
_entity_poly.pdbx_seq_one_letter_code
_entity_poly.pdbx_strand_id
1 'polypeptide(L)'
;MSIPTPRWGLLVTSALLLLLSAGLTLRLVADLQALQQAQIELAQVRDVRYGLFNAEVWVEQIAEILATRIDDFELDANNRPQLKRSLERLLDRLLVEVDQYLRWRNAGSDHWLGRLEGGLRQGVQDWLLDFKELRARVPVYADAILDELDHPEIRAEIAIALGNWLREASAATFAPTDRGAIAVIARRHGCADAETCSAHLQDLVAGLRQQSLSDGLTVLGLSAGLFALNLLAAARRRPPTDALPPARMVLLTIATLMLLAAGVTTPMIEVEARIAELRFELLGEPVVFTDQVLYFQSKSILDVVQVLLETGAVDMIVVAVLIALFSLTFPAAKVAAGFVYYYDLRGGRGHPLVYFFALRSGKWSMADVLVVAILMSYIGFSGLVRSQLAALIPVGTPVNVITTDGTALQFGFFLFLAFVLASLLLSTLLEWQVQRRGS
;
A
#
# COMPACT_ATOMS: atom_id res chain seq x y z
N MET A 1 -46.58 -24.72 -45.53
CA MET A 1 -45.20 -24.71 -45.01
C MET A 1 -45.19 -23.98 -43.67
N SER A 2 -45.36 -24.72 -42.58
CA SER A 2 -45.32 -24.20 -41.21
C SER A 2 -43.89 -24.22 -40.71
N ILE A 3 -43.28 -23.05 -40.57
CA ILE A 3 -41.94 -22.89 -39.98
C ILE A 3 -42.06 -23.18 -38.46
N PRO A 4 -41.42 -24.23 -37.91
CA PRO A 4 -41.42 -24.49 -36.48
C PRO A 4 -40.11 -23.97 -35.85
N THR A 5 -39.93 -22.65 -35.73
CA THR A 5 -38.62 -22.06 -35.32
C THR A 5 -38.50 -21.32 -33.98
N PRO A 6 -39.55 -21.03 -33.16
CA PRO A 6 -39.34 -20.18 -31.97
C PRO A 6 -38.61 -20.89 -30.81
N ARG A 7 -38.56 -22.23 -30.78
CA ARG A 7 -37.96 -23.01 -29.66
C ARG A 7 -36.43 -23.11 -29.74
N TRP A 8 -35.91 -23.42 -30.92
CA TRP A 8 -34.48 -23.58 -31.17
C TRP A 8 -33.77 -22.23 -31.24
N GLY A 9 -34.39 -21.20 -31.84
CA GLY A 9 -33.81 -19.86 -31.88
C GLY A 9 -33.48 -19.32 -30.49
N LEU A 10 -34.38 -19.48 -29.51
CA LEU A 10 -34.15 -18.97 -28.15
C LEU A 10 -33.14 -19.80 -27.33
N LEU A 11 -32.96 -21.08 -27.67
CA LEU A 11 -31.90 -21.92 -27.10
C LEU A 11 -30.53 -21.50 -27.63
N VAL A 12 -30.42 -21.31 -28.95
CA VAL A 12 -29.18 -20.87 -29.61
C VAL A 12 -28.76 -19.50 -29.13
N THR A 13 -29.70 -18.55 -29.00
CA THR A 13 -29.37 -17.22 -28.45
C THR A 13 -28.91 -17.29 -26.99
N SER A 14 -29.56 -18.10 -26.15
CA SER A 14 -29.13 -18.29 -24.76
C SER A 14 -27.75 -18.93 -24.65
N ALA A 15 -27.45 -19.92 -25.51
CA ALA A 15 -26.13 -20.57 -25.55
C ALA A 15 -25.04 -19.61 -26.03
N LEU A 16 -25.33 -18.80 -27.05
CA LEU A 16 -24.39 -17.80 -27.56
C LEU A 16 -24.11 -16.69 -26.53
N LEU A 17 -25.16 -16.23 -25.83
CA LEU A 17 -25.01 -15.28 -24.71
C LEU A 17 -24.17 -15.87 -23.57
N LEU A 18 -24.36 -17.15 -23.23
CA LEU A 18 -23.55 -17.82 -22.21
C LEU A 18 -22.08 -17.92 -22.64
N LEU A 19 -21.80 -18.30 -23.89
CA LEU A 19 -20.42 -18.39 -24.41
C LEU A 19 -19.73 -17.03 -24.40
N LEU A 20 -20.43 -15.97 -24.82
CA LEU A 20 -19.93 -14.60 -24.77
C LEU A 20 -19.64 -14.17 -23.32
N SER A 21 -20.60 -14.40 -22.42
CA SER A 21 -20.45 -14.09 -20.99
C SER A 21 -19.31 -14.87 -20.35
N ALA A 22 -19.12 -16.14 -20.69
CA ALA A 22 -18.03 -16.98 -20.19
C ALA A 22 -16.66 -16.45 -20.62
N GLY A 23 -16.50 -16.11 -21.91
CA GLY A 23 -15.25 -15.55 -22.43
C GLY A 23 -14.89 -14.21 -21.78
N LEU A 24 -15.88 -13.33 -21.62
CA LEU A 24 -15.69 -12.04 -20.94
C LEU A 24 -15.39 -12.23 -19.44
N THR A 25 -16.01 -13.21 -18.78
CA THR A 25 -15.75 -13.48 -17.36
C THR A 25 -14.31 -13.96 -17.16
N LEU A 26 -13.78 -14.83 -18.03
CA LEU A 26 -12.39 -15.30 -17.95
C LEU A 26 -11.40 -14.14 -18.13
N ARG A 27 -11.67 -13.26 -19.12
CA ARG A 27 -10.88 -12.04 -19.32
C ARG A 27 -10.94 -11.13 -18.10
N LEU A 28 -12.13 -10.88 -17.57
CA LEU A 28 -12.35 -10.05 -16.40
C LEU A 28 -11.59 -10.57 -15.17
N VAL A 29 -11.59 -11.89 -14.94
CA VAL A 29 -10.84 -12.50 -13.83
C VAL A 29 -9.34 -12.24 -13.99
N ALA A 30 -8.80 -12.40 -15.21
CA ALA A 30 -7.39 -12.12 -15.48
C ALA A 30 -7.06 -10.62 -15.30
N ASP A 31 -7.91 -9.72 -15.81
CA ASP A 31 -7.71 -8.27 -15.70
C ASP A 31 -7.79 -7.82 -14.23
N LEU A 32 -8.69 -8.39 -13.42
CA LEU A 32 -8.80 -8.10 -11.99
C LEU A 32 -7.61 -8.63 -11.17
N GLN A 33 -7.05 -9.79 -11.55
CA GLN A 33 -5.82 -10.31 -10.93
C GLN A 33 -4.60 -9.46 -11.31
N ALA A 34 -4.50 -9.02 -12.56
CA ALA A 34 -3.46 -8.10 -13.00
C ALA A 34 -3.56 -6.75 -12.27
N LEU A 35 -4.78 -6.23 -12.10
CA LEU A 35 -5.05 -5.02 -11.32
C LEU A 35 -4.60 -5.18 -9.87
N GLN A 36 -4.99 -6.28 -9.20
CA GLN A 36 -4.58 -6.59 -7.83
C GLN A 36 -3.05 -6.60 -7.69
N GLN A 37 -2.36 -7.27 -8.61
CA GLN A 37 -0.90 -7.34 -8.59
C GLN A 37 -0.25 -5.97 -8.79
N ALA A 38 -0.73 -5.18 -9.75
CA ALA A 38 -0.21 -3.84 -10.00
C ALA A 38 -0.43 -2.89 -8.81
N GLN A 39 -1.57 -2.98 -8.11
CA GLN A 39 -1.82 -2.20 -6.90
C GLN A 39 -0.89 -2.60 -5.75
N ILE A 40 -0.63 -3.91 -5.56
CA ILE A 40 0.32 -4.39 -4.55
C ILE A 40 1.72 -3.86 -4.84
N GLU A 41 2.15 -3.90 -6.11
CA GLU A 41 3.47 -3.40 -6.52
C GLU A 41 3.57 -1.87 -6.34
N LEU A 42 2.52 -1.12 -6.71
CA LEU A 42 2.47 0.32 -6.48
C LEU A 42 2.57 0.67 -4.99
N ALA A 43 1.83 -0.05 -4.15
CA ALA A 43 1.87 0.12 -2.70
C ALA A 43 3.26 -0.18 -2.11
N GLN A 44 3.97 -1.18 -2.66
CA GLN A 44 5.34 -1.50 -2.23
C GLN A 44 6.34 -0.42 -2.62
N VAL A 45 6.22 0.16 -3.83
CA VAL A 45 7.10 1.24 -4.27
C VAL A 45 6.88 2.50 -3.43
N ARG A 46 5.65 2.75 -2.97
CA ARG A 46 5.26 3.91 -2.15
C ARG A 46 5.21 3.63 -0.66
N ASP A 47 5.78 2.52 -0.24
CA ASP A 47 5.76 2.11 1.15
C ASP A 47 6.53 3.13 2.01
N VAL A 48 5.95 3.48 3.15
CA VAL A 48 6.48 4.43 4.13
C VAL A 48 7.92 4.11 4.56
N ARG A 49 8.33 2.83 4.47
CA ARG A 49 9.71 2.36 4.74
C ARG A 49 10.75 3.02 3.85
N TYR A 50 10.40 3.41 2.63
CA TYR A 50 11.35 3.99 1.67
C TYR A 50 11.37 5.52 1.68
N GLY A 51 10.31 6.15 2.21
CA GLY A 51 10.22 7.59 2.40
C GLY A 51 10.39 7.97 3.87
N LEU A 52 9.28 8.18 4.58
CA LEU A 52 9.26 8.73 5.94
C LEU A 52 10.13 7.97 6.95
N PHE A 53 10.25 6.64 6.84
CA PHE A 53 11.05 5.83 7.78
C PHE A 53 12.48 5.57 7.28
N ASN A 54 12.88 6.16 6.15
CA ASN A 54 14.21 6.01 5.60
C ASN A 54 15.15 7.13 6.06
N ALA A 55 16.17 6.79 6.85
CA ALA A 55 17.14 7.75 7.36
C ALA A 55 17.94 8.46 6.26
N GLU A 56 18.20 7.81 5.12
CA GLU A 56 18.91 8.42 3.99
C GLU A 56 18.13 9.59 3.41
N VAL A 57 16.80 9.43 3.26
CA VAL A 57 15.90 10.48 2.74
C VAL A 57 15.87 11.67 3.69
N TRP A 58 15.85 11.44 5.00
CA TRP A 58 15.93 12.52 5.99
C TRP A 58 17.28 13.25 5.94
N VAL A 59 18.39 12.54 5.76
CA VAL A 59 19.70 13.17 5.64
C VAL A 59 19.77 14.07 4.42
N GLU A 60 19.26 13.61 3.28
CA GLU A 60 19.22 14.41 2.05
C GLU A 60 18.39 15.68 2.25
N GLN A 61 17.18 15.57 2.81
CA GLN A 61 16.32 16.74 3.08
C GLN A 61 16.93 17.70 4.12
N ILE A 62 17.52 17.18 5.20
CA ILE A 62 18.15 18.03 6.23
C ILE A 62 19.41 18.70 5.66
N ALA A 63 20.20 18.00 4.85
CA ALA A 63 21.39 18.58 4.22
C ALA A 63 21.01 19.69 3.24
N GLU A 64 19.94 19.53 2.47
CA GLU A 64 19.41 20.57 1.57
C GLU A 64 18.93 21.80 2.37
N ILE A 65 18.13 21.59 3.42
CA ILE A 65 17.66 22.69 4.29
C ILE A 65 18.83 23.41 4.94
N LEU A 66 19.81 22.67 5.47
CA LEU A 66 21.01 23.28 6.06
C LEU A 66 21.80 24.07 5.03
N ALA A 67 21.96 23.56 3.81
CA ALA A 67 22.65 24.28 2.74
C ALA A 67 21.95 25.61 2.43
N THR A 68 20.63 25.60 2.22
CA THR A 68 19.85 26.83 1.99
C THR A 68 19.97 27.80 3.16
N ARG A 69 19.84 27.32 4.40
CA ARG A 69 19.92 28.17 5.60
C ARG A 69 21.31 28.73 5.88
N ILE A 70 22.37 28.03 5.47
CA ILE A 70 23.76 28.50 5.58
C ILE A 70 24.06 29.52 4.49
N ASP A 71 23.56 29.32 3.27
CA ASP A 71 23.70 30.29 2.19
C ASP A 71 22.99 31.61 2.53
N ASP A 72 21.76 31.52 3.07
CA ASP A 72 20.95 32.66 3.52
C ASP A 72 21.41 33.28 4.86
N PHE A 73 22.41 32.70 5.53
CA PHE A 73 22.88 33.21 6.82
C PHE A 73 23.68 34.50 6.64
N GLU A 74 23.10 35.65 6.96
CA GLU A 74 23.82 36.93 6.97
C GLU A 74 24.31 37.32 8.38
N LEU A 75 25.54 37.82 8.48
CA LEU A 75 26.07 38.42 9.70
C LEU A 75 25.45 39.81 9.89
N ASP A 76 24.47 39.91 10.80
CA ASP A 76 23.79 41.14 11.15
C ASP A 76 24.39 41.79 12.43
N ALA A 77 23.91 42.99 12.76
CA ALA A 77 24.37 43.71 13.94
C ALA A 77 24.03 43.01 15.27
N ASN A 78 23.10 42.05 15.28
CA ASN A 78 22.65 41.34 16.48
C ASN A 78 23.45 40.07 16.75
N ASN A 79 23.85 39.33 15.72
CA ASN A 79 24.50 38.02 15.82
C ASN A 79 26.04 38.11 15.79
N ARG A 80 26.63 39.03 15.00
CA ARG A 80 28.08 39.22 14.86
C ARG A 80 28.81 39.46 16.19
N PRO A 81 28.30 40.28 17.15
CA PRO A 81 28.97 40.49 18.43
C PRO A 81 28.98 39.26 19.35
N GLN A 82 28.02 38.33 19.18
CA GLN A 82 27.95 37.09 19.97
C GLN A 82 28.92 36.03 19.42
N LEU A 83 28.96 35.90 18.10
CA LEU A 83 29.90 35.02 17.40
C LEU A 83 31.34 35.47 17.62
N LYS A 84 31.61 36.77 17.50
CA LYS A 84 32.93 37.36 17.80
C LYS A 84 33.42 37.01 19.19
N ARG A 85 32.59 37.24 20.22
CA ARG A 85 32.94 36.90 21.61
C ARG A 85 33.19 35.40 21.83
N SER A 86 32.58 34.54 21.02
CA SER A 86 32.79 33.09 21.11
C SER A 86 34.06 32.65 20.40
N LEU A 87 34.36 33.24 19.23
CA LEU A 87 35.62 33.08 18.51
C LEU A 87 36.81 33.62 19.31
N GLU A 88 36.70 34.80 19.89
CA GLU A 88 37.72 35.38 20.76
C GLU A 88 38.03 34.45 21.93
N ARG A 89 37.00 33.90 22.61
CA ARG A 89 37.20 32.94 23.71
C ARG A 89 37.84 31.62 23.25
N LEU A 90 37.50 31.13 22.06
CA LEU A 90 38.10 29.94 21.49
C LEU A 90 39.58 30.15 21.14
N LEU A 91 39.87 31.21 20.38
CA LEU A 91 41.24 31.60 20.02
C LEU A 91 42.10 31.86 21.26
N ASP A 92 41.54 32.54 22.27
CA ASP A 92 42.23 32.81 23.52
C ASP A 92 42.58 31.51 24.28
N ARG A 93 41.64 30.56 24.35
CA ARG A 93 41.88 29.24 24.95
C ARG A 93 42.93 28.44 24.18
N LEU A 94 42.82 28.37 22.85
CA LEU A 94 43.77 27.66 22.00
C LEU A 94 45.17 28.25 22.14
N LEU A 95 45.30 29.57 22.17
CA LEU A 95 46.57 30.24 22.40
C LEU A 95 47.14 29.91 23.78
N VAL A 96 46.33 29.94 24.84
CA VAL A 96 46.76 29.55 26.19
C VAL A 96 47.22 28.09 26.24
N GLU A 97 46.50 27.19 25.58
CA GLU A 97 46.83 25.75 25.55
C GLU A 97 48.11 25.48 24.75
N VAL A 98 48.32 26.18 23.64
CA VAL A 98 49.57 26.15 22.87
C VAL A 98 50.74 26.72 23.66
N ASP A 99 50.59 27.85 24.37
CA ASP A 99 51.61 28.42 25.26
C ASP A 99 52.00 27.43 26.37
N GLN A 100 51.00 26.81 27.01
CA GLN A 100 51.23 25.81 28.06
C GLN A 100 51.93 24.55 27.52
N TYR A 101 51.50 24.02 26.38
CA TYR A 101 52.11 22.86 25.75
C TYR A 101 53.58 23.12 25.37
N LEU A 102 53.88 24.30 24.81
CA LEU A 102 55.24 24.66 24.42
C LEU A 102 56.13 24.93 25.64
N ARG A 103 55.60 25.55 26.70
CA ARG A 103 56.32 25.69 27.98
C ARG A 103 56.61 24.35 28.62
N TRP A 104 55.66 23.42 28.62
CA TRP A 104 55.85 22.07 29.13
C TRP A 104 56.96 21.33 28.36
N ARG A 105 56.93 21.42 27.02
CA ARG A 105 57.96 20.79 26.17
C ARG A 105 59.36 21.39 26.39
N ASN A 106 59.45 22.70 26.62
CA ASN A 106 60.72 23.37 26.90
C ASN A 106 61.23 23.10 28.33
N ALA A 107 60.35 22.95 29.32
CA ALA A 107 60.70 22.64 30.70
C ALA A 107 61.29 21.22 30.88
N GLY A 108 61.02 20.29 29.96
CA GLY A 108 61.65 18.96 29.94
C GLY A 108 63.09 18.91 29.42
N SER A 109 63.66 20.04 28.98
CA SER A 109 65.00 20.14 28.36
C SER A 109 66.10 20.69 29.28
N ASP A 110 65.98 20.39 30.58
CA ASP A 110 66.79 20.94 31.70
C ASP A 110 68.32 20.69 31.58
N HIS A 111 68.77 19.90 30.59
CA HIS A 111 70.19 19.60 30.36
C HIS A 111 70.85 20.37 29.20
N TRP A 112 70.08 21.03 28.32
CA TRP A 112 70.61 21.69 27.11
C TRP A 112 70.71 23.22 27.24
N LEU A 113 69.73 23.87 27.89
CA LEU A 113 69.67 25.33 28.05
C LEU A 113 70.78 25.92 28.95
N GLY A 114 71.39 25.12 29.82
CA GLY A 114 72.48 25.54 30.70
C GLY A 114 73.82 25.81 29.99
N ARG A 115 73.95 25.50 28.69
CA ARG A 115 75.23 25.61 27.95
C ARG A 115 75.26 26.73 26.88
N LEU A 116 74.16 27.45 26.66
CA LEU A 116 74.08 28.50 25.64
C LEU A 116 73.67 29.84 26.29
N GLU A 117 74.67 30.55 26.78
CA GLU A 117 74.53 31.82 27.49
C GLU A 117 74.46 32.99 26.49
N GLY A 118 73.41 33.81 26.59
CA GLY A 118 73.23 35.05 25.85
C GLY A 118 72.05 35.03 24.87
N GLY A 119 72.23 34.42 23.69
CA GLY A 119 71.30 34.56 22.56
C GLY A 119 69.94 33.85 22.72
N LEU A 120 69.89 32.74 23.47
CA LEU A 120 68.66 31.95 23.63
C LEU A 120 67.70 32.49 24.71
N ARG A 121 68.22 33.11 25.77
CA ARG A 121 67.37 33.78 26.78
C ARG A 121 66.58 34.93 26.17
N GLN A 122 67.23 35.66 25.27
CA GLN A 122 66.63 36.77 24.55
C GLN A 122 65.59 36.25 23.55
N GLY A 123 65.90 35.21 22.76
CA GLY A 123 64.93 34.60 21.83
C GLY A 123 63.70 33.97 22.50
N VAL A 124 63.83 33.38 23.69
CA VAL A 124 62.67 32.86 24.45
C VAL A 124 61.85 33.99 25.08
N GLN A 125 62.48 35.08 25.53
CA GLN A 125 61.76 36.27 26.00
C GLN A 125 61.05 37.00 24.86
N ASP A 126 61.71 37.15 23.70
CA ASP A 126 61.13 37.75 22.49
C ASP A 126 59.92 36.95 22.04
N TRP A 127 60.04 35.63 21.99
CA TRP A 127 58.94 34.76 21.60
C TRP A 127 57.77 34.74 22.60
N LEU A 128 58.05 34.89 23.90
CA LEU A 128 57.02 35.08 24.93
C LEU A 128 56.34 36.45 24.87
N LEU A 129 57.07 37.48 24.45
CA LEU A 129 56.53 38.82 24.17
C LEU A 129 55.66 38.79 22.91
N ASP A 130 56.12 38.12 21.84
CA ASP A 130 55.37 37.87 20.62
C ASP A 130 54.07 37.12 20.90
N PHE A 131 54.06 36.15 21.81
CA PHE A 131 52.85 35.40 22.15
C PHE A 131 51.80 36.27 22.87
N LYS A 132 52.25 37.18 23.75
CA LYS A 132 51.37 38.17 24.38
C LYS A 132 50.85 39.18 23.36
N GLU A 133 51.69 39.58 22.41
CA GLU A 133 51.31 40.49 21.34
C GLU A 133 50.32 39.84 20.34
N LEU A 134 50.53 38.56 20.02
CA LEU A 134 49.63 37.74 19.22
C LEU A 134 48.26 37.59 19.90
N ARG A 135 48.25 37.34 21.22
CA ARG A 135 47.03 37.29 22.04
C ARG A 135 46.30 38.63 22.07
N ALA A 136 47.02 39.75 22.12
CA ALA A 136 46.42 41.09 22.07
C ALA A 136 45.74 41.39 20.72
N ARG A 137 46.13 40.69 19.64
CA ARG A 137 45.54 40.82 18.30
C ARG A 137 44.40 39.84 18.02
N VAL A 138 44.03 38.98 18.97
CA VAL A 138 42.88 38.05 18.86
C VAL A 138 41.59 38.71 18.37
N PRO A 139 41.19 39.92 18.83
CA PRO A 139 39.98 40.58 18.33
C PRO A 139 40.02 40.87 16.82
N VAL A 140 41.21 41.20 16.28
CA VAL A 140 41.42 41.47 14.85
C VAL A 140 41.36 40.18 14.05
N TYR A 141 41.95 39.09 14.56
CA TYR A 141 41.84 37.77 13.92
C TYR A 141 40.41 37.22 13.96
N ALA A 142 39.68 37.45 15.06
CA ALA A 142 38.27 37.09 15.16
C ALA A 142 37.41 37.86 14.14
N ASP A 143 37.68 39.16 13.93
CA ASP A 143 37.01 39.94 12.89
C ASP A 143 37.36 39.41 11.48
N ALA A 144 38.64 39.16 11.19
CA ALA A 144 39.06 38.64 9.88
C ALA A 144 38.44 37.27 9.56
N ILE A 145 38.33 36.38 10.56
CA ILE A 145 37.65 35.08 10.40
C ILE A 145 36.15 35.27 10.17
N LEU A 146 35.52 36.21 10.89
CA LEU A 146 34.09 36.49 10.68
C LEU A 146 33.81 37.08 9.30
N ASP A 147 34.69 37.94 8.80
CA ASP A 147 34.58 38.53 7.47
C ASP A 147 34.79 37.45 6.39
N GLU A 148 35.71 36.52 6.60
CA GLU A 148 35.92 35.37 5.70
C GLU A 148 34.73 34.39 5.71
N LEU A 149 34.07 34.19 6.87
CA LEU A 149 32.83 33.42 6.99
C LEU A 149 31.63 34.09 6.28
N ASP A 150 31.72 35.39 5.99
CA ASP A 150 30.71 36.12 5.24
C ASP A 150 30.81 35.84 3.72
N HIS A 151 31.93 35.27 3.25
CA HIS A 151 32.11 34.93 1.84
C HIS A 151 31.26 33.71 1.44
N PRO A 152 30.54 33.79 0.29
CA PRO A 152 29.66 32.71 -0.16
C PRO A 152 30.42 31.41 -0.45
N GLU A 153 31.68 31.49 -0.88
CA GLU A 153 32.53 30.32 -1.14
C GLU A 153 32.78 29.50 0.14
N ILE A 154 33.11 30.16 1.25
CA ILE A 154 33.36 29.51 2.54
C ILE A 154 32.07 28.93 3.12
N ARG A 155 30.95 29.63 2.98
CA ARG A 155 29.63 29.13 3.39
C ARG A 155 29.25 27.86 2.63
N ALA A 156 29.48 27.83 1.32
CA ALA A 156 29.25 26.64 0.50
C ALA A 156 30.14 25.46 0.92
N GLU A 157 31.42 25.69 1.23
CA GLU A 157 32.32 24.65 1.74
C GLU A 157 31.86 24.09 3.09
N ILE A 158 31.39 24.96 4.00
CA ILE A 158 30.82 24.56 5.30
C ILE A 158 29.55 23.71 5.09
N ALA A 159 28.66 24.11 4.19
CA ALA A 159 27.45 23.37 3.87
C ALA A 159 27.77 21.97 3.34
N ILE A 160 28.73 21.85 2.41
CA ILE A 160 29.20 20.56 1.89
C ILE A 160 29.81 19.70 2.99
N ALA A 161 30.66 20.28 3.85
CA ALA A 161 31.30 19.56 4.95
C ALA A 161 30.26 19.02 5.96
N LEU A 162 29.27 19.83 6.33
CA LEU A 162 28.17 19.42 7.21
C LEU A 162 27.29 18.35 6.57
N GLY A 163 26.98 18.46 5.27
CA GLY A 163 26.23 17.45 4.53
C GLY A 163 26.98 16.11 4.43
N ASN A 164 28.30 16.14 4.24
CA ASN A 164 29.14 14.93 4.28
C ASN A 164 29.14 14.30 5.67
N TRP A 165 29.32 15.11 6.71
CA TRP A 165 29.30 14.63 8.09
C TRP A 165 27.96 13.99 8.46
N LEU A 166 26.83 14.59 8.05
CA LEU A 166 25.49 14.01 8.25
C LEU A 166 25.34 12.64 7.56
N ARG A 167 25.83 12.52 6.33
CA ARG A 167 25.82 11.25 5.58
C ARG A 167 26.66 10.18 6.26
N GLU A 168 27.87 10.52 6.71
CA GLU A 168 28.75 9.60 7.44
C GLU A 168 28.15 9.19 8.79
N ALA A 169 27.59 10.14 9.54
CA ALA A 169 26.95 9.88 10.83
C ALA A 169 25.73 8.96 10.68
N SER A 170 24.92 9.17 9.64
CA SER A 170 23.79 8.31 9.32
C SER A 170 24.23 6.91 8.92
N ALA A 171 25.22 6.78 8.03
CA ALA A 171 25.77 5.50 7.59
C ALA A 171 26.40 4.70 8.74
N ALA A 172 26.95 5.38 9.76
CA ALA A 172 27.48 4.75 10.96
C ALA A 172 26.41 4.30 11.95
N THR A 173 25.22 4.92 11.93
CA THR A 173 24.17 4.73 12.95
C THR A 173 23.02 3.86 12.46
N PHE A 174 22.62 4.01 11.20
CA PHE A 174 21.47 3.34 10.61
C PHE A 174 21.92 2.30 9.59
N ALA A 175 21.25 1.15 9.60
CA ALA A 175 21.43 0.17 8.53
C ALA A 175 20.81 0.70 7.23
N PRO A 176 21.46 0.49 6.07
CA PRO A 176 20.90 0.89 4.79
C PRO A 176 19.56 0.16 4.55
N THR A 177 18.59 0.89 4.00
CA THR A 177 17.26 0.35 3.72
C THR A 177 17.33 -0.63 2.55
N ASP A 178 16.88 -1.87 2.74
CA ASP A 178 16.87 -2.87 1.66
C ASP A 178 15.88 -2.49 0.56
N ARG A 179 16.39 -2.08 -0.61
CA ARG A 179 15.60 -1.73 -1.81
C ARG A 179 15.42 -2.90 -2.77
N GLY A 180 15.76 -4.13 -2.37
CA GLY A 180 15.70 -5.32 -3.21
C GLY A 180 14.31 -5.58 -3.80
N ALA A 181 13.25 -5.36 -3.03
CA ALA A 181 11.87 -5.49 -3.50
C ALA A 181 11.55 -4.50 -4.65
N ILE A 182 11.92 -3.23 -4.49
CA ILE A 182 11.75 -2.21 -5.53
C ILE A 182 12.58 -2.56 -6.77
N ALA A 183 13.83 -3.02 -6.60
CA ALA A 183 14.70 -3.40 -7.71
C ALA A 183 14.16 -4.58 -8.53
N VAL A 184 13.40 -5.49 -7.89
CA VAL A 184 12.70 -6.57 -8.61
C VAL A 184 11.52 -6.01 -9.42
N ILE A 185 10.73 -5.12 -8.83
CA ILE A 185 9.60 -4.47 -9.50
C ILE A 185 10.07 -3.61 -10.68
N ALA A 186 11.09 -2.77 -10.45
CA ALA A 186 11.66 -1.90 -11.47
C ALA A 186 12.20 -2.71 -12.66
N ARG A 187 12.86 -3.86 -12.43
CA ARG A 187 13.31 -4.75 -13.51
C ARG A 187 12.16 -5.41 -14.27
N ARG A 188 11.04 -5.73 -13.60
CA ARG A 188 9.86 -6.33 -14.24
C ARG A 188 9.18 -5.36 -15.19
N HIS A 189 9.13 -4.08 -14.83
CA HIS A 189 8.47 -3.02 -15.62
C HIS A 189 9.44 -2.18 -16.47
N GLY A 190 10.75 -2.42 -16.37
CA GLY A 190 11.77 -1.70 -17.14
C GLY A 190 11.98 -0.25 -16.70
N CYS A 191 11.73 0.07 -15.43
CA CYS A 191 11.85 1.42 -14.89
C CYS A 191 13.28 1.72 -14.42
N ALA A 192 13.72 2.98 -14.58
CA ALA A 192 15.05 3.42 -14.18
C ALA A 192 15.14 3.77 -12.68
N ASP A 193 14.07 4.31 -12.12
CA ASP A 193 14.01 4.86 -10.77
C ASP A 193 12.63 4.61 -10.13
N ALA A 194 12.55 4.79 -8.80
CA ALA A 194 11.34 4.53 -8.05
C ALA A 194 10.19 5.48 -8.41
N GLU A 195 10.49 6.73 -8.76
CA GLU A 195 9.50 7.75 -9.08
C GLU A 195 8.84 7.46 -10.43
N THR A 196 9.64 7.21 -11.48
CA THR A 196 9.13 6.78 -12.80
C THR A 196 8.40 5.45 -12.73
N CYS A 197 8.86 4.51 -11.90
CA CYS A 197 8.17 3.25 -11.66
C CYS A 197 6.79 3.48 -11.02
N SER A 198 6.72 4.37 -10.04
CA SER A 198 5.46 4.70 -9.38
C SER A 198 4.45 5.34 -10.34
N ALA A 199 4.89 6.26 -11.21
CA ALA A 199 4.05 6.92 -12.20
C ALA A 199 3.53 5.92 -13.24
N HIS A 200 4.41 5.04 -13.76
CA HIS A 200 4.01 4.01 -14.71
C HIS A 200 2.97 3.04 -14.11
N LEU A 201 3.19 2.59 -12.87
CA LEU A 201 2.26 1.70 -12.17
C LEU A 201 0.92 2.39 -11.88
N GLN A 202 0.91 3.69 -11.57
CA GLN A 202 -0.34 4.45 -11.42
C GLN A 202 -1.17 4.45 -12.71
N ASP A 203 -0.54 4.73 -13.84
CA ASP A 203 -1.21 4.75 -15.14
C ASP A 203 -1.74 3.35 -15.52
N LEU A 204 -0.94 2.32 -15.27
CA LEU A 204 -1.33 0.93 -15.48
C LEU A 204 -2.55 0.55 -14.63
N VAL A 205 -2.53 0.88 -13.33
CA VAL A 205 -3.65 0.65 -12.41
C VAL A 205 -4.90 1.40 -12.85
N ALA A 206 -4.78 2.66 -13.25
CA ALA A 206 -5.91 3.47 -13.74
C ALA A 206 -6.55 2.85 -14.99
N GLY A 207 -5.72 2.44 -15.97
CA GLY A 207 -6.19 1.77 -17.19
C GLY A 207 -6.88 0.44 -16.91
N LEU A 208 -6.26 -0.43 -16.13
CA LEU A 208 -6.83 -1.73 -15.75
C LEU A 208 -8.12 -1.58 -14.96
N ARG A 209 -8.20 -0.59 -14.06
CA ARG A 209 -9.42 -0.30 -13.28
C ARG A 209 -10.57 0.14 -14.18
N GLN A 210 -10.31 1.04 -15.13
CA GLN A 210 -11.32 1.50 -16.09
C GLN A 210 -11.82 0.35 -16.98
N GLN A 211 -10.91 -0.49 -17.48
CA GLN A 211 -11.25 -1.66 -18.29
C GLN A 211 -12.05 -2.68 -17.49
N SER A 212 -11.61 -3.01 -16.27
CA SER A 212 -12.30 -3.94 -15.37
C SER A 212 -13.70 -3.45 -14.98
N LEU A 213 -13.89 -2.13 -14.80
CA LEU A 213 -15.19 -1.51 -14.56
C LEU A 213 -16.16 -1.78 -15.72
N SER A 214 -15.70 -1.54 -16.95
CA SER A 214 -16.51 -1.76 -18.16
C SER A 214 -16.83 -3.25 -18.35
N ASP A 215 -15.81 -4.11 -18.29
CA ASP A 215 -15.96 -5.55 -18.49
C ASP A 215 -16.83 -6.18 -17.38
N GLY A 216 -16.67 -5.75 -16.13
CA GLY A 216 -17.52 -6.17 -15.01
C GLY A 216 -19.00 -5.84 -15.22
N LEU A 217 -19.30 -4.61 -15.63
CA LEU A 217 -20.68 -4.19 -15.91
C LEU A 217 -21.27 -4.94 -17.10
N THR A 218 -20.49 -5.22 -18.15
CA THR A 218 -20.98 -6.00 -19.29
C THR A 218 -21.26 -7.45 -18.93
N VAL A 219 -20.42 -8.10 -18.11
CA VAL A 219 -20.64 -9.47 -17.61
C VAL A 219 -21.90 -9.53 -16.74
N LEU A 220 -22.07 -8.59 -15.82
CA LEU A 220 -23.28 -8.49 -14.99
C LEU A 220 -24.53 -8.24 -15.85
N GLY A 221 -24.45 -7.34 -16.83
CA GLY A 221 -25.55 -7.06 -17.75
C GLY A 221 -25.93 -8.26 -18.63
N LEU A 222 -24.95 -8.98 -19.18
CA LEU A 222 -25.17 -10.18 -20.00
C LEU A 222 -25.76 -11.33 -19.19
N SER A 223 -25.25 -11.55 -17.97
CA SER A 223 -25.80 -12.57 -17.07
C SER A 223 -27.23 -12.23 -16.65
N ALA A 224 -27.53 -10.99 -16.26
CA ALA A 224 -28.89 -10.54 -15.97
C ALA A 224 -29.81 -10.67 -17.19
N GLY A 225 -29.32 -10.28 -18.37
CA GLY A 225 -30.03 -10.41 -19.65
C GLY A 225 -30.36 -11.85 -20.02
N LEU A 226 -29.43 -12.79 -19.78
CA LEU A 226 -29.64 -14.24 -19.95
C LEU A 226 -30.80 -14.73 -19.07
N PHE A 227 -30.80 -14.35 -17.78
CA PHE A 227 -31.87 -14.70 -16.85
C PHE A 227 -33.20 -14.08 -17.25
N ALA A 228 -33.22 -12.78 -17.55
CA ALA A 228 -34.43 -12.05 -17.97
C ALA A 228 -35.04 -12.63 -19.25
N LEU A 229 -34.21 -12.94 -20.25
CA LEU A 229 -34.66 -13.55 -21.52
C LEU A 229 -35.32 -14.91 -21.28
N ASN A 230 -34.75 -15.74 -20.41
CA ASN A 230 -35.32 -17.05 -20.07
C ASN A 230 -36.61 -16.94 -19.23
N LEU A 231 -36.68 -15.97 -18.32
CA LEU A 231 -37.88 -15.68 -17.52
C LEU A 231 -39.04 -15.13 -18.38
N LEU A 232 -38.77 -14.14 -19.23
CA LEU A 232 -39.77 -13.56 -20.14
C LEU A 232 -40.28 -14.61 -21.14
N ALA A 233 -39.38 -15.45 -21.66
CA ALA A 233 -39.76 -16.55 -22.54
C ALA A 233 -40.59 -17.63 -21.84
N ALA A 234 -40.43 -17.82 -20.53
CA ALA A 234 -41.30 -18.67 -19.73
C ALA A 234 -42.66 -18.01 -19.48
N ALA A 235 -42.70 -16.71 -19.16
CA ALA A 235 -43.93 -15.96 -18.88
C ALA A 235 -44.84 -15.79 -20.11
N ARG A 236 -44.28 -15.68 -21.32
CA ARG A 236 -45.05 -15.49 -22.58
C ARG A 236 -45.67 -16.78 -23.13
N ARG A 237 -45.39 -17.96 -22.56
CA ARG A 237 -45.92 -19.24 -23.08
C ARG A 237 -47.34 -19.51 -22.59
N ARG A 238 -48.23 -19.86 -23.53
CA ARG A 238 -49.55 -20.46 -23.25
C ARG A 238 -49.66 -21.80 -24.01
N PRO A 239 -50.07 -22.90 -23.36
CA PRO A 239 -50.39 -23.01 -21.93
C PRO A 239 -49.12 -22.91 -21.05
N PRO A 240 -49.23 -22.39 -19.82
CA PRO A 240 -48.12 -22.20 -18.88
C PRO A 240 -47.61 -23.52 -18.26
N THR A 241 -47.87 -24.66 -18.91
CA THR A 241 -47.63 -26.04 -18.45
C THR A 241 -46.32 -26.64 -18.96
N ASP A 242 -45.69 -26.06 -19.99
CA ASP A 242 -44.40 -26.55 -20.49
C ASP A 242 -43.26 -26.03 -19.61
N ALA A 243 -42.71 -26.91 -18.76
CA ALA A 243 -41.50 -26.67 -17.98
C ALA A 243 -40.35 -26.11 -18.85
N LEU A 244 -39.44 -25.34 -18.24
CA LEU A 244 -38.21 -24.91 -18.94
C LEU A 244 -37.51 -26.17 -19.47
N PRO A 245 -37.15 -26.20 -20.77
CA PRO A 245 -36.47 -27.35 -21.33
C PRO A 245 -35.16 -27.60 -20.59
N PRO A 246 -34.75 -28.87 -20.40
CA PRO A 246 -33.60 -29.25 -19.58
C PRO A 246 -32.32 -28.51 -19.98
N ALA A 247 -32.10 -28.33 -21.28
CA ALA A 247 -30.96 -27.57 -21.79
C ALA A 247 -30.85 -26.14 -21.23
N ARG A 248 -31.96 -25.43 -20.99
CA ARG A 248 -31.93 -24.05 -20.46
C ARG A 248 -31.62 -24.01 -18.98
N MET A 249 -32.14 -24.97 -18.21
CA MET A 249 -31.79 -25.11 -16.80
C MET A 249 -30.28 -25.36 -16.64
N VAL A 250 -29.69 -26.19 -17.51
CA VAL A 250 -28.23 -26.40 -17.53
C VAL A 250 -27.48 -25.11 -17.84
N LEU A 251 -27.88 -24.37 -18.88
CA LEU A 251 -27.24 -23.09 -19.24
C LEU A 251 -27.28 -22.09 -18.08
N LEU A 252 -28.42 -21.94 -17.40
CA LEU A 252 -28.54 -21.06 -16.23
C LEU A 252 -27.71 -21.54 -15.05
N THR A 253 -27.65 -22.86 -14.81
CA THR A 253 -26.82 -23.46 -13.75
C THR A 253 -25.33 -23.17 -14.01
N ILE A 254 -24.86 -23.35 -15.25
CA ILE A 254 -23.49 -23.02 -15.66
C ILE A 254 -23.21 -21.52 -15.45
N ALA A 255 -24.15 -20.65 -15.86
CA ALA A 255 -24.02 -19.21 -15.63
C ALA A 255 -23.86 -18.87 -14.13
N THR A 256 -24.65 -19.51 -13.26
CA THR A 256 -24.52 -19.30 -11.80
C THR A 256 -23.19 -19.80 -11.25
N LEU A 257 -22.69 -20.96 -11.72
CA LEU A 257 -21.40 -21.49 -11.29
C LEU A 257 -20.24 -20.60 -11.75
N MET A 258 -20.33 -20.02 -12.95
CA MET A 258 -19.33 -19.07 -13.45
C MET A 258 -19.27 -17.81 -12.58
N LEU A 259 -20.43 -17.25 -12.19
CA LEU A 259 -20.48 -16.10 -11.29
C LEU A 259 -19.93 -16.43 -9.89
N LEU A 260 -20.21 -17.63 -9.36
CA LEU A 260 -19.66 -18.08 -8.08
C LEU A 260 -18.13 -18.20 -8.16
N ALA A 261 -17.62 -18.89 -9.19
CA ALA A 261 -16.19 -19.08 -9.38
C ALA A 261 -15.49 -17.73 -9.50
N ALA A 262 -15.97 -16.85 -10.39
CA ALA A 262 -15.38 -15.52 -10.58
C ALA A 262 -15.47 -14.66 -9.31
N GLY A 263 -16.60 -14.64 -8.60
CA GLY A 263 -16.77 -13.83 -7.40
C GLY A 263 -15.89 -14.28 -6.22
N VAL A 264 -15.58 -15.57 -6.12
CA VAL A 264 -14.77 -16.12 -5.02
C VAL A 264 -13.27 -16.06 -5.33
N THR A 265 -12.85 -16.12 -6.60
CA THR A 265 -11.43 -16.04 -7.01
C THR A 265 -10.92 -14.61 -7.23
N THR A 266 -11.80 -13.64 -7.42
CA THR A 266 -11.40 -12.24 -7.67
C THR A 266 -11.34 -11.43 -6.37
N PRO A 267 -10.56 -10.34 -6.34
CA PRO A 267 -10.49 -9.47 -5.17
C PRO A 267 -11.88 -8.97 -4.78
N MET A 268 -12.20 -9.10 -3.50
CA MET A 268 -13.49 -8.69 -2.94
C MET A 268 -13.35 -7.47 -2.04
N ILE A 269 -12.20 -7.34 -1.38
CA ILE A 269 -11.87 -6.23 -0.49
C ILE A 269 -10.52 -5.63 -0.84
N GLU A 270 -10.46 -4.30 -0.77
CA GLU A 270 -9.23 -3.53 -0.74
C GLU A 270 -9.20 -2.73 0.57
N VAL A 271 -8.11 -2.86 1.32
CA VAL A 271 -7.83 -2.09 2.52
C VAL A 271 -6.53 -1.34 2.31
N GLU A 272 -6.62 -0.03 2.40
CA GLU A 272 -5.49 0.85 2.20
C GLU A 272 -5.46 1.92 3.30
N ALA A 273 -4.28 2.08 3.90
CA ALA A 273 -3.97 3.17 4.80
C ALA A 273 -2.76 3.92 4.25
N ARG A 274 -2.94 5.22 4.00
CA ARG A 274 -1.86 6.10 3.52
C ARG A 274 -1.85 7.45 4.25
N ILE A 275 -0.66 7.99 4.45
CA ILE A 275 -0.46 9.41 4.75
C ILE A 275 -0.48 10.12 3.39
N ALA A 276 -1.57 10.83 3.11
CA ALA A 276 -1.70 11.59 1.88
C ALA A 276 -0.68 12.73 1.84
N GLU A 277 -0.55 13.43 2.98
CA GLU A 277 0.41 14.50 3.15
C GLU A 277 0.83 14.63 4.61
N LEU A 278 2.14 14.72 4.82
CA LEU A 278 2.78 15.13 6.07
C LEU A 278 3.56 16.40 5.79
N ARG A 279 3.14 17.51 6.41
CA ARG A 279 3.81 18.80 6.26
C ARG A 279 4.15 19.40 7.62
N PHE A 280 5.40 19.83 7.76
CA PHE A 280 5.87 20.60 8.90
C PHE A 280 7.02 21.53 8.48
N GLU A 281 7.33 22.53 9.29
CA GLU A 281 8.45 23.44 9.04
C GLU A 281 9.66 23.02 9.88
N LEU A 282 10.83 22.99 9.24
CA LEU A 282 12.12 22.77 9.89
C LEU A 282 13.06 23.90 9.50
N LEU A 283 13.55 24.65 10.49
CA LEU A 283 14.41 25.83 10.27
C LEU A 283 13.78 26.91 9.34
N GLY A 284 12.45 26.97 9.26
CA GLY A 284 11.71 27.88 8.39
C GLY A 284 11.48 27.36 6.98
N GLU A 285 12.02 26.20 6.62
CA GLU A 285 11.77 25.52 5.35
C GLU A 285 10.67 24.44 5.50
N PRO A 286 9.73 24.33 4.55
CA PRO A 286 8.70 23.30 4.60
C PRO A 286 9.26 21.94 4.21
N VAL A 287 9.16 20.96 5.11
CA VAL A 287 9.38 19.54 4.80
C VAL A 287 8.03 18.90 4.48
N VAL A 288 7.97 18.25 3.31
CA VAL A 288 6.74 17.59 2.83
C VAL A 288 7.03 16.15 2.44
N PHE A 289 6.27 15.21 3.03
CA PHE A 289 6.16 13.85 2.54
C PHE A 289 4.77 13.63 1.98
N THR A 290 4.69 13.25 0.71
CA THR A 290 3.41 12.95 0.05
C THR A 290 3.29 11.45 -0.22
N ASP A 291 2.04 10.99 -0.22
CA ASP A 291 1.64 9.69 -0.74
C ASP A 291 2.37 8.47 -0.16
N GLN A 292 2.49 8.43 1.18
CA GLN A 292 3.18 7.36 1.90
C GLN A 292 2.21 6.25 2.30
N VAL A 293 2.37 5.06 1.73
CA VAL A 293 1.53 3.90 2.01
C VAL A 293 2.03 3.19 3.27
N LEU A 294 1.17 3.08 4.29
CA LEU A 294 1.47 2.36 5.53
C LEU A 294 1.04 0.91 5.45
N TYR A 295 -0.10 0.67 4.80
CA TYR A 295 -0.68 -0.66 4.71
C TYR A 295 -1.54 -0.76 3.45
N PHE A 296 -1.33 -1.82 2.68
CA PHE A 296 -2.17 -2.15 1.53
C PHE A 296 -2.41 -3.65 1.49
N GLN A 297 -3.67 -4.05 1.34
CA GLN A 297 -4.07 -5.41 1.08
C GLN A 297 -5.28 -5.43 0.14
N SER A 298 -5.20 -6.24 -0.92
CA SER A 298 -6.32 -6.57 -1.79
C SER A 298 -6.46 -8.08 -1.82
N LYS A 299 -7.63 -8.62 -1.44
CA LYS A 299 -7.82 -10.05 -1.17
C LYS A 299 -9.17 -10.58 -1.66
N SER A 300 -9.16 -11.79 -2.21
CA SER A 300 -10.36 -12.61 -2.46
C SER A 300 -10.77 -13.41 -1.22
N ILE A 301 -11.96 -14.01 -1.21
CA ILE A 301 -12.37 -14.92 -0.12
C ILE A 301 -11.40 -16.11 -0.01
N LEU A 302 -10.95 -16.65 -1.15
CA LEU A 302 -9.97 -17.74 -1.16
C LEU A 302 -8.63 -17.30 -0.57
N ASP A 303 -8.17 -16.10 -0.93
CA ASP A 303 -6.92 -15.56 -0.41
C ASP A 303 -7.00 -15.40 1.11
N VAL A 304 -8.13 -14.93 1.64
CA VAL A 304 -8.33 -14.82 3.09
C VAL A 304 -8.31 -16.19 3.75
N VAL A 305 -9.04 -17.17 3.21
CA VAL A 305 -9.03 -18.54 3.75
C VAL A 305 -7.62 -19.12 3.74
N GLN A 306 -6.87 -18.94 2.63
CA GLN A 306 -5.50 -19.42 2.51
C GLN A 306 -4.58 -18.76 3.55
N VAL A 307 -4.61 -17.44 3.67
CA VAL A 307 -3.78 -16.69 4.64
C VAL A 307 -4.08 -17.12 6.08
N LEU A 308 -5.35 -17.31 6.43
CA LEU A 308 -5.75 -17.74 7.77
C LEU A 308 -5.28 -19.18 8.08
N LEU A 309 -5.30 -20.08 7.09
CA LEU A 309 -4.79 -21.44 7.24
C LEU A 309 -3.25 -21.47 7.36
N GLU A 310 -2.54 -20.65 6.58
CA GLU A 310 -1.08 -20.53 6.62
C GLU A 310 -0.58 -19.96 7.96
N THR A 311 -1.38 -19.12 8.62
CA THR A 311 -1.05 -18.55 9.94
C THR A 311 -0.94 -19.64 11.02
N GLY A 312 -1.61 -20.80 10.85
CA GLY A 312 -1.45 -21.99 11.69
C GLY A 312 -2.05 -21.92 13.11
N ALA A 313 -2.58 -20.77 13.53
CA ALA A 313 -3.22 -20.62 14.83
C ALA A 313 -4.62 -21.27 14.85
N VAL A 314 -4.96 -21.96 15.94
CA VAL A 314 -6.18 -22.79 16.03
C VAL A 314 -7.46 -21.96 15.86
N ASP A 315 -7.50 -20.77 16.45
CA ASP A 315 -8.58 -19.79 16.28
C ASP A 315 -8.73 -19.34 14.83
N MET A 316 -7.62 -19.02 14.16
CA MET A 316 -7.60 -18.60 12.75
C MET A 316 -8.05 -19.71 11.80
N ILE A 317 -7.65 -20.97 12.08
CA ILE A 317 -8.08 -22.14 11.30
C ILE A 317 -9.59 -22.35 11.44
N VAL A 318 -10.15 -22.24 12.65
CA VAL A 318 -11.61 -22.37 12.86
C VAL A 318 -12.36 -21.30 12.07
N VAL A 319 -11.89 -20.05 12.08
CA VAL A 319 -12.46 -18.96 11.28
C VAL A 319 -12.35 -19.26 9.79
N ALA A 320 -11.20 -19.73 9.31
CA ALA A 320 -10.99 -20.09 7.90
C ALA A 320 -11.96 -21.19 7.43
N VAL A 321 -12.14 -22.24 8.23
CA VAL A 321 -13.08 -23.34 7.95
C VAL A 321 -14.52 -22.82 7.92
N LEU A 322 -14.90 -21.94 8.85
CA LEU A 322 -16.23 -21.34 8.89
C LEU A 322 -16.51 -20.54 7.61
N ILE A 323 -15.55 -19.71 7.18
CA ILE A 323 -15.65 -18.92 5.95
C ILE A 323 -15.75 -19.84 4.72
N ALA A 324 -14.87 -20.84 4.60
CA ALA A 324 -14.90 -21.78 3.49
C ALA A 324 -16.21 -22.60 3.42
N LEU A 325 -16.78 -22.94 4.58
CA LEU A 325 -18.02 -23.69 4.65
C LEU A 325 -19.22 -22.83 4.20
N PHE A 326 -19.36 -21.61 4.72
CA PHE A 326 -20.51 -20.75 4.39
C PHE A 326 -20.34 -20.03 3.05
N SER A 327 -19.17 -19.51 2.70
CA SER A 327 -19.01 -18.67 1.50
C SER A 327 -18.66 -19.44 0.23
N LEU A 328 -18.24 -20.71 0.32
CA LEU A 328 -17.91 -21.55 -0.84
C LEU A 328 -18.69 -22.86 -0.85
N THR A 329 -18.56 -23.66 0.21
CA THR A 329 -19.10 -25.03 0.23
C THR A 329 -20.62 -25.04 0.18
N PHE A 330 -21.29 -24.21 0.98
CA PHE A 330 -22.75 -24.13 1.06
C PHE A 330 -23.38 -23.61 -0.25
N PRO A 331 -22.91 -22.49 -0.85
CA PRO A 331 -23.43 -22.04 -2.14
C PRO A 331 -23.14 -23.02 -3.29
N ALA A 332 -21.96 -23.65 -3.32
CA ALA A 332 -21.66 -24.68 -4.32
C ALA A 332 -22.57 -25.91 -4.17
N ALA A 333 -22.76 -26.39 -2.93
CA ALA A 333 -23.65 -27.51 -2.62
C ALA A 333 -25.11 -27.20 -3.00
N LYS A 334 -25.57 -25.96 -2.80
CA LYS A 334 -26.91 -25.51 -3.20
C LYS A 334 -27.12 -25.62 -4.72
N VAL A 335 -26.18 -25.11 -5.52
CA VAL A 335 -26.29 -25.19 -6.99
C VAL A 335 -26.20 -26.64 -7.47
N ALA A 336 -25.28 -27.44 -6.90
CA ALA A 336 -25.14 -28.85 -7.23
C ALA A 336 -26.41 -29.66 -6.87
N ALA A 337 -26.99 -29.42 -5.68
CA ALA A 337 -28.23 -30.07 -5.27
C ALA A 337 -29.41 -29.69 -6.17
N GLY A 338 -29.51 -28.42 -6.59
CA GLY A 338 -30.51 -27.97 -7.57
C GLY A 338 -30.40 -28.73 -8.90
N PHE A 339 -29.17 -28.92 -9.39
CA PHE A 339 -28.91 -29.69 -10.61
C PHE A 339 -29.28 -31.17 -10.46
N VAL A 340 -28.85 -31.83 -9.38
CA VAL A 340 -29.14 -33.24 -9.08
C VAL A 340 -30.65 -33.48 -8.94
N TYR A 341 -31.33 -32.59 -8.22
CA TYR A 341 -32.78 -32.68 -8.00
C TYR A 341 -33.58 -32.54 -9.30
N TYR A 342 -33.13 -31.67 -10.21
CA TYR A 342 -33.79 -31.46 -11.51
C TYR A 342 -33.73 -32.72 -12.39
N TYR A 343 -32.54 -33.29 -12.57
CA TYR A 343 -32.30 -34.46 -13.43
C TYR A 343 -32.72 -35.79 -12.82
N ASP A 344 -33.04 -35.82 -11.51
CA ASP A 344 -33.35 -37.05 -10.78
C ASP A 344 -32.25 -38.12 -10.93
N LEU A 345 -30.99 -37.66 -10.91
CA LEU A 345 -29.83 -38.54 -11.00
C LEU A 345 -29.89 -39.56 -9.86
N ARG A 346 -30.15 -40.83 -10.22
CA ARG A 346 -30.22 -41.98 -9.29
C ARG A 346 -31.31 -41.89 -8.20
N GLY A 347 -32.45 -41.23 -8.45
CA GLY A 347 -33.53 -41.10 -7.45
C GLY A 347 -33.21 -40.08 -6.34
N GLY A 348 -32.28 -39.16 -6.60
CA GLY A 348 -31.81 -38.14 -5.65
C GLY A 348 -32.90 -37.19 -5.15
N ARG A 349 -34.08 -37.14 -5.80
CA ARG A 349 -35.25 -36.40 -5.30
C ARG A 349 -35.73 -36.85 -3.92
N GLY A 350 -35.54 -38.12 -3.59
CA GLY A 350 -35.94 -38.70 -2.29
C GLY A 350 -34.96 -38.43 -1.15
N HIS A 351 -33.73 -37.97 -1.45
CA HIS A 351 -32.72 -37.79 -0.42
C HIS A 351 -32.95 -36.48 0.36
N PRO A 352 -33.09 -36.51 1.70
CA PRO A 352 -33.48 -35.34 2.49
C PRO A 352 -32.46 -34.20 2.38
N LEU A 353 -31.16 -34.50 2.22
CA LEU A 353 -30.14 -33.44 2.01
C LEU A 353 -30.30 -32.77 0.64
N VAL A 354 -30.58 -33.51 -0.43
CA VAL A 354 -30.72 -32.93 -1.78
C VAL A 354 -31.96 -32.05 -1.84
N TYR A 355 -33.07 -32.52 -1.28
CA TYR A 355 -34.30 -31.74 -1.14
C TYR A 355 -34.09 -30.48 -0.29
N PHE A 356 -33.42 -30.60 0.86
CA PHE A 356 -33.11 -29.47 1.73
C PHE A 356 -32.24 -28.43 1.03
N PHE A 357 -31.13 -28.85 0.41
CA PHE A 357 -30.19 -27.95 -0.27
C PHE A 357 -30.77 -27.32 -1.53
N ALA A 358 -31.63 -28.02 -2.28
CA ALA A 358 -32.22 -27.47 -3.51
C ALA A 358 -33.40 -26.51 -3.25
N LEU A 359 -34.27 -26.82 -2.28
CA LEU A 359 -35.57 -26.14 -2.11
C LEU A 359 -35.69 -25.34 -0.80
N ARG A 360 -35.03 -25.75 0.29
CA ARG A 360 -35.22 -25.15 1.63
C ARG A 360 -34.04 -24.29 2.11
N SER A 361 -32.88 -24.43 1.46
CA SER A 361 -31.64 -23.70 1.77
C SER A 361 -31.67 -22.22 1.43
N GLY A 362 -32.69 -21.73 0.69
CA GLY A 362 -32.79 -20.34 0.26
C GLY A 362 -32.67 -19.33 1.41
N LYS A 363 -33.20 -19.67 2.59
CA LYS A 363 -33.10 -18.83 3.81
C LYS A 363 -31.69 -18.82 4.42
N TRP A 364 -30.94 -19.91 4.27
CA TRP A 364 -29.58 -20.07 4.80
C TRP A 364 -28.53 -19.45 3.89
N SER A 365 -28.83 -19.31 2.59
CA SER A 365 -27.97 -18.64 1.61
C SER A 365 -27.73 -17.14 1.92
N MET A 366 -28.55 -16.53 2.78
CA MET A 366 -28.31 -15.17 3.30
C MET A 366 -27.22 -15.13 4.37
N ALA A 367 -26.98 -16.25 5.07
CA ALA A 367 -25.89 -16.36 6.04
C ALA A 367 -24.53 -16.18 5.36
N ASP A 368 -24.38 -16.68 4.13
CA ASP A 368 -23.18 -16.52 3.32
C ASP A 368 -22.84 -15.03 3.08
N VAL A 369 -23.85 -14.19 2.86
CA VAL A 369 -23.70 -12.72 2.71
C VAL A 369 -23.34 -12.05 4.05
N LEU A 370 -23.97 -12.49 5.14
CA LEU A 370 -23.71 -11.94 6.48
C LEU A 370 -22.28 -12.25 6.94
N VAL A 371 -21.80 -13.49 6.75
CA VAL A 371 -20.44 -13.89 7.11
C VAL A 371 -19.42 -13.04 6.37
N VAL A 372 -19.64 -12.78 5.08
CA VAL A 372 -18.75 -11.89 4.34
C VAL A 372 -18.84 -10.45 4.85
N ALA A 373 -20.03 -9.92 5.16
CA ALA A 373 -20.16 -8.57 5.72
C ALA A 373 -19.41 -8.40 7.07
N ILE A 374 -19.50 -9.39 7.95
CA ILE A 374 -18.77 -9.40 9.24
C ILE A 374 -17.26 -9.46 8.97
N LEU A 375 -16.81 -10.27 8.01
CA LEU A 375 -15.40 -10.36 7.61
C LEU A 375 -14.88 -9.02 7.07
N MET A 376 -15.63 -8.34 6.21
CA MET A 376 -15.28 -7.02 5.69
C MET A 376 -15.12 -6.01 6.83
N SER A 377 -16.03 -6.04 7.81
CA SER A 377 -15.96 -5.18 8.99
C SER A 377 -14.74 -5.52 9.86
N TYR A 378 -14.46 -6.80 10.10
CA TYR A 378 -13.30 -7.23 10.90
C TYR A 378 -11.97 -6.86 10.24
N ILE A 379 -11.80 -7.17 8.95
CA ILE A 379 -10.57 -6.85 8.21
C ILE A 379 -10.39 -5.34 8.08
N GLY A 380 -11.46 -4.61 7.71
CA GLY A 380 -11.44 -3.15 7.65
C GLY A 380 -11.08 -2.52 8.99
N PHE A 381 -11.70 -2.97 10.09
CA PHE A 381 -11.41 -2.46 11.43
C PHE A 381 -9.99 -2.82 11.91
N SER A 382 -9.51 -4.03 11.62
CA SER A 382 -8.14 -4.44 11.97
C SER A 382 -7.07 -3.63 11.22
N GLY A 383 -7.35 -3.28 9.95
CA GLY A 383 -6.51 -2.39 9.16
C GLY A 383 -6.48 -0.98 9.73
N LEU A 384 -7.66 -0.42 10.05
CA LEU A 384 -7.80 0.89 10.70
C LEU A 384 -7.10 0.95 12.06
N VAL A 385 -7.24 -0.07 12.91
CA VAL A 385 -6.60 -0.06 14.23
C VAL A 385 -5.07 -0.08 14.10
N ARG A 386 -4.51 -0.83 13.14
CA ARG A 386 -3.06 -0.83 12.89
C ARG A 386 -2.56 0.51 12.35
N SER A 387 -3.29 1.14 11.43
CA SER A 387 -2.89 2.44 10.88
C SER A 387 -2.98 3.56 11.92
N GLN A 388 -4.03 3.56 12.74
CA GLN A 388 -4.23 4.55 13.81
C GLN A 388 -3.26 4.36 14.98
N LEU A 389 -2.88 3.11 15.32
CA LEU A 389 -1.81 2.89 16.31
C LEU A 389 -0.44 3.37 15.83
N ALA A 390 -0.14 3.24 14.53
CA ALA A 390 1.11 3.76 13.96
C ALA A 390 1.15 5.30 13.96
N ALA A 391 -0.01 5.96 13.85
CA ALA A 391 -0.14 7.41 13.93
C ALA A 391 -0.10 7.98 15.36
N LEU A 392 -0.27 7.14 16.39
CA LEU A 392 -0.27 7.55 17.81
C LEU A 392 1.14 7.72 18.42
N ILE A 393 2.21 7.78 17.61
CA ILE A 393 3.54 8.19 18.09
C ILE A 393 3.46 9.68 18.47
N PRO A 394 3.63 10.05 19.76
CA PRO A 394 3.38 11.39 20.23
C PRO A 394 4.50 12.33 19.75
N VAL A 395 4.26 13.08 18.69
CA VAL A 395 5.15 14.18 18.28
C VAL A 395 4.56 15.47 18.84
N GLY A 396 5.28 16.13 19.75
CA GLY A 396 4.85 17.31 20.51
C GLY A 396 4.76 18.62 19.72
N THR A 397 4.58 18.56 18.40
CA THR A 397 4.41 19.73 17.52
C THR A 397 3.11 19.61 16.71
N PRO A 398 2.47 20.72 16.31
CA PRO A 398 1.31 20.67 15.42
C PRO A 398 1.75 20.25 14.02
N VAL A 399 1.90 18.94 13.83
CA VAL A 399 2.18 18.34 12.53
C VAL A 399 0.83 18.15 11.82
N ASN A 400 0.66 18.80 10.67
CA ASN A 400 -0.51 18.58 9.82
C ASN A 400 -0.34 17.24 9.09
N VAL A 401 -0.97 16.19 9.62
CA VAL A 401 -1.04 14.88 8.98
C VAL A 401 -2.42 14.71 8.37
N ILE A 402 -2.50 14.54 7.06
CA ILE A 402 -3.73 14.13 6.38
C ILE A 402 -3.64 12.64 6.09
N THR A 403 -4.29 11.83 6.92
CA THR A 403 -4.43 10.38 6.67
C THR A 403 -5.72 10.10 5.92
N THR A 404 -5.65 9.28 4.86
CA THR A 404 -6.84 8.75 4.20
C THR A 404 -6.91 7.25 4.45
N ASP A 405 -7.99 6.81 5.09
CA ASP A 405 -8.28 5.40 5.27
C ASP A 405 -9.29 4.96 4.19
N GLY A 406 -8.83 4.18 3.22
CA GLY A 406 -9.62 3.70 2.08
C GLY A 406 -9.94 2.22 2.24
N THR A 407 -11.13 1.88 2.73
CA THR A 407 -11.68 0.53 2.57
C THR A 407 -12.69 0.53 1.43
N ALA A 408 -12.42 -0.22 0.36
CA ALA A 408 -13.28 -0.26 -0.82
C ALA A 408 -13.74 -1.69 -1.13
N LEU A 409 -15.01 -1.81 -1.54
CA LEU A 409 -15.55 -3.04 -2.11
C LEU A 409 -15.10 -3.17 -3.56
N GLN A 410 -14.58 -4.35 -3.90
CA GLN A 410 -14.07 -4.66 -5.23
C GLN A 410 -15.09 -5.43 -6.07
N PHE A 411 -14.79 -5.63 -7.35
CA PHE A 411 -15.69 -6.31 -8.29
C PHE A 411 -16.07 -7.74 -7.88
N GLY A 412 -15.19 -8.47 -7.19
CA GLY A 412 -15.51 -9.80 -6.67
C GLY A 412 -16.76 -9.80 -5.79
N PHE A 413 -16.99 -8.72 -5.03
CA PHE A 413 -18.20 -8.57 -4.22
C PHE A 413 -19.46 -8.55 -5.07
N PHE A 414 -19.47 -7.75 -6.13
CA PHE A 414 -20.64 -7.60 -6.99
C PHE A 414 -20.91 -8.87 -7.81
N LEU A 415 -19.87 -9.58 -8.24
CA LEU A 415 -19.99 -10.89 -8.90
C LEU A 415 -20.57 -11.94 -7.96
N PHE A 416 -20.10 -11.99 -6.71
CA PHE A 416 -20.62 -12.89 -5.68
C PHE A 416 -22.10 -12.57 -5.35
N LEU A 417 -22.44 -11.29 -5.19
CA LEU A 417 -23.82 -10.85 -4.98
C LEU A 417 -24.74 -11.25 -6.14
N ALA A 418 -24.28 -11.04 -7.39
CA ALA A 418 -25.02 -11.45 -8.58
C ALA A 418 -25.25 -12.96 -8.62
N PHE A 419 -24.25 -13.75 -8.21
CA PHE A 419 -24.40 -15.20 -8.01
C PHE A 419 -25.49 -15.51 -6.98
N VAL A 420 -25.48 -14.88 -5.80
CA VAL A 420 -26.48 -15.15 -4.74
C VAL A 420 -27.89 -14.90 -5.27
N LEU A 421 -28.11 -13.76 -5.95
CA LEU A 421 -29.38 -13.41 -6.56
C LEU A 421 -29.79 -14.40 -7.65
N ALA A 422 -28.87 -14.76 -8.54
CA ALA A 422 -29.11 -15.72 -9.61
C ALA A 422 -29.45 -17.13 -9.06
N SER A 423 -28.79 -17.55 -7.97
CA SER A 423 -29.05 -18.82 -7.31
C SER A 423 -30.45 -18.87 -6.66
N LEU A 424 -30.91 -17.75 -6.09
CA LEU A 424 -32.26 -17.62 -5.52
C LEU A 424 -33.33 -17.65 -6.61
N LEU A 425 -33.10 -16.95 -7.72
CA LEU A 425 -33.97 -17.01 -8.90
C LEU A 425 -34.04 -18.44 -9.47
N LEU A 426 -32.92 -19.15 -9.55
CA LEU A 426 -32.89 -20.53 -10.02
C LEU A 426 -33.67 -21.48 -9.11
N SER A 427 -33.50 -21.34 -7.79
CA SER A 427 -34.21 -22.17 -6.79
C SER A 427 -35.72 -21.94 -6.80
N THR A 428 -36.17 -20.68 -6.89
CA THR A 428 -37.60 -20.35 -7.00
C THR A 428 -38.23 -20.86 -8.29
N LEU A 429 -37.50 -20.80 -9.42
CA LEU A 429 -37.95 -21.39 -10.68
C LEU A 429 -38.10 -22.91 -10.61
N LEU A 430 -37.17 -23.57 -9.92
CA LEU A 430 -37.19 -25.01 -9.71
C LEU A 430 -38.37 -25.42 -8.82
N GLU A 431 -38.62 -24.69 -7.72
CA GLU A 431 -39.77 -24.93 -6.83
C GLU A 431 -41.11 -24.79 -7.56
N TRP A 432 -41.28 -23.72 -8.34
CA TRP A 432 -42.49 -23.47 -9.12
C TRP A 432 -42.78 -24.59 -10.13
N GLN A 433 -41.74 -25.18 -10.75
CA GLN A 433 -41.89 -26.31 -11.67
C GLN A 433 -42.28 -27.61 -10.97
N VAL A 434 -41.80 -27.82 -9.75
CA VAL A 434 -42.06 -29.02 -8.97
C VAL A 434 -43.49 -29.03 -8.46
N GLN A 435 -43.95 -27.91 -7.89
CA GLN A 435 -45.33 -27.76 -7.41
C GLN A 435 -46.36 -28.00 -8.53
N ARG A 436 -46.04 -27.62 -9.77
CA ARG A 436 -46.90 -27.82 -10.96
C ARG A 436 -46.84 -29.20 -11.60
N ARG A 437 -45.82 -30.02 -11.30
CA ARG A 437 -45.74 -31.42 -11.74
C ARG A 437 -46.39 -32.38 -10.74
N GLY A 438 -46.58 -31.94 -9.49
CA GLY A 438 -47.23 -32.71 -8.43
C GLY A 438 -48.73 -32.45 -8.26
N SER A 439 -49.28 -31.42 -8.93
CA SER A 439 -50.71 -31.16 -9.10
C SER A 439 -51.19 -31.65 -10.46
#